data_AF-A0A7Z9XR03-F1
#
_entry.id   AF-A0A7Z9XR03-F1
#
_cell.length_a   1.000
_cell.length_b   1.000
_cell.length_c   1.000
_cell.angle_alpha   90.00
_cell.angle_beta   90.00
_cell.angle_gamma   90.00
#
_symmetry.space_group_name_H-M   'P 1'
#
loop_
_entity.id
_entity.type
_entity.pdbx_description
1 polymer ?
#
loop_
_entity_poly.entity_id
_entity_poly.type
_entity_poly.pdbx_seq_one_letter_code
_entity_poly.pdbx_strand_id
1 'polypeptide(L)'
;MANELAQVGQFCPNEACELYGDIETAQIIRFGKTKNGTQRYRCKSCGQTFTETYGTVFYRRQASRETILETLALLAEGVRISSISRVKGIKEDTILDWLRAAARQAAEVEDALLKDYRISQAQIDGLWTYVGHKGHKGGTSNRMTEANSGVAR
;
A
#
# COMPACT_ATOMS: atom_id res chain seq x y z
N MET A 1 12.41 -6.11 -27.24
CA MET A 1 11.02 -5.64 -27.09
C MET A 1 11.00 -4.75 -25.87
N ALA A 2 10.71 -3.45 -26.01
CA ALA A 2 10.61 -2.57 -24.86
C ALA A 2 9.42 -3.03 -24.01
N ASN A 3 9.66 -3.41 -22.76
CA ASN A 3 8.60 -3.76 -21.82
C ASN A 3 7.97 -2.44 -21.34
N GLU A 4 7.11 -1.85 -22.17
CA GLU A 4 6.45 -0.60 -21.84
C GLU A 4 5.30 -0.89 -20.86
N LEU A 5 5.40 -0.36 -19.65
CA LEU A 5 4.37 -0.50 -18.63
C LEU A 5 3.13 0.31 -19.03
N ALA A 6 1.95 -0.27 -18.83
CA ALA A 6 0.70 0.41 -19.08
C ALA A 6 0.57 1.68 -18.23
N GLN A 7 0.18 2.79 -18.86
CA GLN A 7 -0.12 4.03 -18.18
C GLN A 7 -1.55 4.05 -17.65
N VAL A 8 -1.76 4.80 -16.56
CA VAL A 8 -3.10 4.98 -15.99
C VAL A 8 -4.00 5.67 -17.01
N GLY A 9 -5.18 5.08 -17.23
CA GLY A 9 -6.13 5.57 -18.21
C GLY A 9 -6.00 4.93 -19.58
N GLN A 10 -5.16 3.91 -19.75
CA GLN A 10 -5.18 3.04 -20.94
C GLN A 10 -6.09 1.81 -20.77
N PHE A 11 -6.26 1.33 -19.54
CA PHE A 11 -7.06 0.13 -19.24
C PHE A 11 -8.16 0.42 -18.21
N CYS A 12 -9.14 -0.48 -18.11
CA CYS A 12 -10.17 -0.43 -17.08
C CYS A 12 -9.72 -1.17 -15.82
N PRO A 13 -9.70 -0.53 -14.63
CA PRO A 13 -9.29 -1.19 -13.40
C PRO A 13 -10.45 -1.89 -12.66
N ASN A 14 -11.65 -1.93 -13.24
CA ASN A 14 -12.81 -2.58 -12.63
C ASN A 14 -12.83 -4.07 -12.98
N GLU A 15 -12.58 -4.96 -12.03
CA GLU A 15 -12.56 -6.42 -12.21
C GLU A 15 -13.88 -7.00 -12.75
N ALA A 16 -15.00 -6.31 -12.50
CA ALA A 16 -16.31 -6.71 -13.04
C ALA A 16 -16.56 -6.25 -14.48
N CYS A 17 -15.60 -5.54 -15.10
CA CYS A 17 -15.71 -5.10 -16.50
C CYS A 17 -15.30 -6.23 -17.45
N GLU A 18 -16.04 -6.39 -18.54
CA GLU A 18 -15.67 -7.34 -19.61
C GLU A 18 -14.30 -7.03 -20.24
N LEU A 19 -13.90 -5.76 -20.24
CA LEU A 19 -12.59 -5.29 -20.73
C LEU A 19 -11.64 -4.93 -19.57
N TYR A 20 -11.71 -5.66 -18.46
CA TYR A 20 -10.79 -5.46 -17.33
C TYR A 20 -9.34 -5.72 -17.76
N GLY A 21 -8.44 -4.78 -17.44
CA GLY A 21 -7.00 -4.91 -17.72
C GLY A 21 -6.58 -4.87 -19.19
N ASP A 22 -7.52 -4.89 -20.14
CA ASP A 22 -7.24 -4.80 -21.57
C ASP A 22 -6.76 -3.39 -21.94
N ILE A 23 -5.65 -3.30 -22.67
CA ILE A 23 -5.03 -2.04 -23.10
C ILE A 23 -5.35 -1.74 -24.58
N GLU A 24 -5.60 -2.78 -25.37
CA GLU A 24 -5.79 -2.67 -26.82
C GLU A 24 -7.23 -2.30 -27.17
N THR A 25 -8.20 -2.92 -26.49
CA THR A 25 -9.63 -2.77 -26.81
C THR A 25 -10.36 -1.81 -25.88
N ALA A 26 -9.84 -1.59 -24.65
CA ALA A 26 -10.52 -0.77 -23.67
C ALA A 26 -10.59 0.70 -24.10
N GLN A 27 -11.80 1.21 -24.27
CA GLN A 27 -12.02 2.62 -24.58
C GLN A 27 -12.14 3.44 -23.31
N ILE A 28 -11.01 4.01 -22.88
CA ILE A 28 -10.95 4.91 -21.74
C ILE A 28 -10.87 6.36 -22.21
N ILE A 29 -11.76 7.21 -21.68
CA ILE A 29 -11.79 8.64 -22.00
C ILE A 29 -11.42 9.48 -20.80
N ARG A 30 -10.81 10.64 -21.05
CA ARG A 30 -10.61 11.69 -20.03
C ARG A 30 -11.98 12.27 -19.66
N PHE A 31 -12.32 12.21 -18.38
CA PHE A 31 -13.64 12.59 -17.84
C PHE A 31 -13.51 13.73 -16.81
N GLY A 32 -12.84 14.81 -17.22
CA GLY A 32 -12.60 15.98 -16.37
C GLY A 32 -11.56 15.75 -15.27
N LYS A 33 -11.58 16.61 -14.25
CA LYS A 33 -10.66 16.56 -13.10
C LYS A 33 -11.43 16.59 -11.78
N THR A 34 -10.83 16.11 -10.71
CA THR A 34 -11.34 16.31 -9.34
C THR A 34 -11.15 17.76 -8.91
N LYS A 35 -11.76 18.16 -7.79
CA LYS A 35 -11.57 19.50 -7.21
C LYS A 35 -10.08 19.83 -6.95
N ASN A 36 -9.28 18.81 -6.65
CA ASN A 36 -7.85 18.93 -6.37
C ASN A 36 -6.99 18.83 -7.65
N GLY A 37 -7.60 18.87 -8.84
CA GLY A 37 -6.89 18.85 -10.13
C GLY A 37 -6.48 17.46 -10.65
N THR A 38 -6.66 16.39 -9.86
CA THR A 38 -6.36 15.01 -10.32
C THR A 38 -7.25 14.62 -11.50
N GLN A 39 -6.65 14.11 -12.56
CA GLN A 39 -7.37 13.66 -13.76
C GLN A 39 -8.33 12.51 -13.42
N ARG A 40 -9.57 12.56 -13.95
CA ARG A 40 -10.54 11.48 -13.92
C ARG A 40 -10.64 10.83 -15.30
N TYR A 41 -10.88 9.53 -15.30
CA TYR A 41 -11.09 8.71 -16.48
C TYR A 41 -12.45 8.01 -16.37
N ARG A 42 -13.01 7.64 -17.52
CA ARG A 42 -14.23 6.85 -17.61
C ARG A 42 -14.06 5.75 -18.64
N CYS A 43 -14.38 4.52 -18.26
CA CYS A 43 -14.49 3.41 -19.20
C CYS A 43 -15.81 3.53 -19.97
N LYS A 44 -15.76 3.39 -21.30
CA LYS A 44 -16.97 3.39 -22.14
C LYS A 44 -17.77 2.10 -22.05
N SER A 45 -17.11 0.97 -21.78
CA SER A 45 -17.76 -0.35 -21.73
C SER A 45 -18.59 -0.52 -20.45
N CYS A 46 -17.99 -0.39 -19.26
CA CYS A 46 -18.73 -0.53 -17.99
C CYS A 46 -19.26 0.79 -17.42
N GLY A 47 -18.92 1.94 -18.01
CA GLY A 47 -19.37 3.25 -17.56
C GLY A 47 -18.73 3.77 -16.26
N GLN A 48 -17.94 2.97 -15.56
CA GLN A 48 -17.29 3.33 -14.29
C GLN A 48 -16.24 4.44 -14.48
N THR A 49 -16.06 5.27 -13.43
CA THR A 49 -15.04 6.32 -13.41
C THR A 49 -13.97 6.05 -12.37
N PHE A 50 -12.72 6.35 -12.69
CA PHE A 50 -11.58 6.22 -11.80
C PHE A 50 -10.65 7.44 -11.93
N THR A 51 -9.79 7.64 -10.95
CA THR A 51 -8.82 8.76 -10.95
C THR A 51 -7.45 8.27 -11.41
N GLU A 52 -6.61 9.19 -11.86
CA GLU A 52 -5.19 8.94 -12.18
C GLU A 52 -4.42 8.27 -11.03
N THR A 53 -4.81 8.53 -9.78
CA THR A 53 -4.17 7.92 -8.60
C THR A 53 -4.76 6.57 -8.20
N TYR A 54 -5.78 6.06 -8.89
CA TYR A 54 -6.42 4.79 -8.53
C TYR A 54 -5.43 3.64 -8.55
N GLY A 55 -5.48 2.75 -7.55
CA GLY A 55 -4.56 1.62 -7.44
C GLY A 55 -3.11 1.99 -7.05
N THR A 56 -2.84 3.25 -6.68
CA THR A 56 -1.50 3.68 -6.26
C THR A 56 -1.47 4.09 -4.79
N VAL A 57 -0.26 4.20 -4.22
CA VAL A 57 -0.02 4.80 -2.90
C VAL A 57 -0.67 6.18 -2.70
N PHE A 58 -0.88 6.93 -3.79
CA PHE A 58 -1.46 8.27 -3.79
C PHE A 58 -2.99 8.29 -3.81
N TYR A 59 -3.65 7.12 -3.90
CA TYR A 59 -5.09 7.05 -3.97
C TYR A 59 -5.75 7.56 -2.68
N ARG A 60 -6.73 8.45 -2.81
CA ARG A 60 -7.48 9.06 -1.69
C ARG A 60 -6.59 9.69 -0.62
N ARG A 61 -5.46 10.28 -1.04
CA ARG A 61 -4.56 11.02 -0.14
C ARG A 61 -4.78 12.54 -0.27
N GLN A 62 -4.75 13.22 0.88
CA GLN A 62 -4.77 14.68 0.93
C GLN A 62 -3.37 15.28 0.89
N ALA A 63 -2.37 14.56 1.42
CA ALA A 63 -0.97 14.96 1.35
C ALA A 63 -0.48 14.99 -0.11
N SER A 64 0.44 15.90 -0.41
CA SER A 64 1.06 15.97 -1.74
C SER A 64 1.86 14.71 -2.05
N ARG A 65 2.01 14.39 -3.34
CA ARG A 65 2.83 13.26 -3.80
C ARG A 65 4.26 13.37 -3.27
N GLU A 66 4.84 14.57 -3.32
CA GLU A 66 6.17 14.90 -2.79
C GLU A 66 6.28 14.55 -1.30
N THR A 67 5.31 14.98 -0.47
CA THR A 67 5.33 14.72 0.97
C THR A 67 5.32 13.23 1.28
N ILE A 68 4.51 12.45 0.56
CA ILE A 68 4.43 11.00 0.74
C ILE A 68 5.73 10.34 0.32
N LEU A 69 6.27 10.70 -0.86
CA LEU A 69 7.51 10.13 -1.40
C LEU A 69 8.70 10.43 -0.51
N GLU A 70 8.87 11.68 -0.07
CA GLU A 70 9.94 12.05 0.88
C GLU A 70 9.82 11.29 2.20
N THR A 71 8.58 11.12 2.71
CA THR A 71 8.34 10.36 3.94
C THR A 71 8.74 8.90 3.78
N LEU A 72 8.38 8.27 2.66
CA LEU A 72 8.76 6.88 2.36
C LEU A 72 10.26 6.74 2.12
N ALA A 73 10.91 7.72 1.48
CA ALA A 73 12.35 7.74 1.29
C ALA A 73 13.09 7.83 2.64
N LEU A 74 12.67 8.71 3.55
CA LEU A 74 13.24 8.80 4.90
C LEU A 74 13.09 7.48 5.67
N LEU A 75 11.96 6.78 5.52
CA LEU A 75 11.78 5.45 6.10
C LEU A 75 12.75 4.42 5.52
N ALA A 76 12.97 4.45 4.21
CA ALA A 76 13.92 3.56 3.54
C ALA A 76 15.38 3.79 4.00
N GLU A 77 15.73 5.04 4.34
CA GLU A 77 17.01 5.41 4.96
C GLU A 77 17.10 5.06 6.46
N GLY A 78 16.07 4.41 7.03
CA GLY A 78 16.06 3.97 8.42
C GLY A 78 15.72 5.07 9.44
N VAL A 79 15.19 6.22 8.99
CA VAL A 79 14.76 7.28 9.91
C VAL A 79 13.53 6.83 10.70
N ARG A 80 13.59 6.99 12.03
CA ARG A 80 12.48 6.60 12.92
C ARG A 80 11.20 7.37 12.60
N ILE A 81 10.06 6.67 12.58
CA ILE A 81 8.72 7.25 12.34
C ILE A 81 8.47 8.46 13.24
N SER A 82 8.81 8.38 14.52
CA SER A 82 8.61 9.49 15.46
C SER A 82 9.46 10.72 15.13
N SER A 83 10.65 10.54 14.55
CA SER A 83 11.47 11.64 14.06
C SER A 83 10.83 12.30 12.85
N ILE A 84 10.33 11.51 11.89
CA ILE A 84 9.63 12.02 10.71
C ILE A 84 8.37 12.78 11.12
N SER A 85 7.61 12.23 12.07
CA SER A 85 6.39 12.85 12.60
C SER A 85 6.66 14.23 13.18
N ARG A 86 7.70 14.37 14.02
CA ARG A 86 8.10 15.67 14.59
C ARG A 86 8.57 16.67 13.53
N VAL A 87 9.37 16.22 12.56
CA VAL A 87 9.96 17.11 11.54
C VAL A 87 8.93 17.55 10.50
N LYS A 88 8.05 16.65 10.05
CA LYS A 88 7.04 16.95 9.02
C LYS A 88 5.68 17.36 9.56
N GLY A 89 5.43 17.22 10.86
CA GLY A 89 4.13 17.51 11.48
C GLY A 89 3.02 16.51 11.09
N ILE A 90 3.39 15.32 10.62
CA ILE A 90 2.44 14.28 10.17
C ILE A 90 2.25 13.28 11.30
N LYS A 91 1.00 12.86 11.56
CA LYS A 91 0.71 11.84 12.56
C LYS A 91 1.39 10.50 12.21
N GLU A 92 1.95 9.83 13.21
CA GLU A 92 2.63 8.54 13.03
C GLU A 92 1.72 7.49 12.36
N ASP A 93 0.43 7.45 12.71
CA ASP A 93 -0.55 6.56 12.07
C ASP A 93 -0.70 6.79 10.57
N THR A 94 -0.64 8.06 10.14
CA THR A 94 -0.69 8.43 8.72
C THR A 94 0.57 7.96 7.99
N ILE A 95 1.74 8.09 8.62
CA ILE A 95 3.02 7.59 8.08
C ILE A 95 2.96 6.07 7.94
N LEU A 96 2.47 5.37 8.96
CA LEU A 96 2.29 3.92 8.95
C LEU A 96 1.30 3.47 7.87
N ASP A 97 0.20 4.19 7.66
CA ASP A 97 -0.75 3.91 6.59
C ASP A 97 -0.12 4.04 5.20
N TRP A 98 0.71 5.06 4.98
CA TRP A 98 1.46 5.21 3.73
C TRP A 98 2.47 4.08 3.54
N LEU A 99 3.22 3.72 4.59
CA LEU A 99 4.17 2.62 4.54
C LEU A 99 3.48 1.29 4.18
N ARG A 100 2.34 0.98 4.82
CA ARG A 100 1.57 -0.23 4.49
C ARG A 100 1.04 -0.22 3.06
N ALA A 101 0.57 0.93 2.57
CA ALA A 101 0.14 1.06 1.18
C ALA A 101 1.31 0.84 0.20
N ALA A 102 2.48 1.41 0.49
CA ALA A 102 3.68 1.23 -0.31
C ALA A 102 4.15 -0.22 -0.31
N ALA A 103 4.13 -0.88 0.85
CA ALA A 103 4.52 -2.28 0.97
C ALA A 103 3.62 -3.21 0.14
N ARG A 104 2.29 -2.99 0.16
CA ARG A 104 1.37 -3.75 -0.71
C ARG A 104 1.66 -3.53 -2.19
N GLN A 105 1.83 -2.27 -2.59
CA GLN A 105 2.13 -1.95 -3.99
C GLN A 105 3.48 -2.54 -4.44
N ALA A 106 4.50 -2.52 -3.57
CA ALA A 106 5.79 -3.13 -3.86
C ALA A 106 5.67 -4.65 -4.06
N ALA A 107 4.87 -5.33 -3.23
CA ALA A 107 4.62 -6.76 -3.39
C ALA A 107 3.88 -7.10 -4.71
N GLU A 108 2.90 -6.29 -5.11
CA GLU A 108 2.19 -6.46 -6.38
C GLU A 108 3.13 -6.26 -7.58
N VAL A 109 4.01 -5.27 -7.52
CA VAL A 109 5.03 -5.03 -8.55
C VAL A 109 6.05 -6.17 -8.60
N GLU A 110 6.52 -6.64 -7.45
CA GLU A 110 7.44 -7.76 -7.35
C GLU A 110 6.82 -9.03 -7.94
N ASP A 111 5.59 -9.37 -7.57
CA ASP A 111 4.88 -10.54 -8.11
C ASP A 111 4.73 -10.44 -9.64
N ALA A 112 4.32 -9.28 -10.14
CA ALA A 112 4.19 -9.05 -11.58
C ALA A 112 5.53 -9.15 -12.34
N LEU A 113 6.61 -8.63 -11.77
CA LEU A 113 7.93 -8.64 -12.40
C LEU A 113 8.61 -10.01 -12.32
N LEU A 114 8.42 -10.75 -11.22
CA LEU A 114 9.04 -12.06 -11.00
C LEU A 114 8.27 -13.22 -11.66
N LYS A 115 6.97 -13.06 -11.94
CA LYS A 115 6.12 -14.12 -12.51
C LYS A 115 6.71 -14.81 -13.74
N ASP A 116 7.24 -14.02 -14.68
CA ASP A 116 7.83 -14.54 -15.93
C ASP A 116 9.37 -14.44 -15.94
N TYR A 117 9.98 -14.07 -14.81
CA TYR A 117 11.42 -13.84 -14.73
C TYR A 117 12.19 -15.16 -14.70
N ARG A 118 12.93 -15.44 -15.79
CA ARG A 118 13.80 -16.62 -15.88
C ARG A 118 15.19 -16.30 -15.36
N ILE A 119 15.51 -16.82 -14.19
CA ILE A 119 16.83 -16.68 -13.58
C ILE A 119 17.76 -17.78 -14.13
N SER A 120 18.87 -17.39 -14.76
CA SER A 120 19.90 -18.34 -15.21
C SER A 120 20.86 -18.74 -14.08
N GLN A 121 21.07 -17.85 -13.12
CA GLN A 121 21.94 -18.05 -11.96
C GLN A 121 21.40 -17.23 -10.78
N ALA A 122 21.28 -17.86 -9.62
CA ALA A 122 20.84 -17.22 -8.38
C ALA A 122 21.92 -17.34 -7.31
N GLN A 123 22.09 -16.30 -6.50
CA GLN A 123 22.91 -16.31 -5.29
C GLN A 123 21.98 -16.20 -4.08
N ILE A 124 22.21 -17.05 -3.09
CA ILE A 124 21.52 -16.99 -1.80
C ILE A 124 22.44 -16.24 -0.85
N ASP A 125 22.07 -15.01 -0.49
CA ASP A 125 22.84 -14.17 0.45
C ASP A 125 22.63 -14.57 1.91
N GLY A 126 21.48 -15.19 2.22
CA GLY A 126 21.18 -15.68 3.56
C GLY A 126 20.17 -16.81 3.55
N LEU A 127 20.43 -17.84 4.37
CA LEU A 127 19.52 -18.95 4.62
C LEU A 127 19.22 -19.03 6.11
N TRP A 128 17.98 -18.77 6.50
CA TRP A 128 17.52 -18.96 7.87
C TRP A 128 17.23 -20.45 8.08
N THR A 129 18.13 -21.17 8.74
CA THR A 129 17.96 -22.59 9.06
C THR A 129 17.03 -22.85 10.25
N TYR A 130 16.71 -21.80 11.02
CA TYR A 130 15.77 -21.84 12.14
C TYR A 130 15.08 -20.49 12.31
N VAL A 131 13.75 -20.48 12.24
CA VAL A 131 12.91 -19.33 12.61
C VAL A 131 12.15 -19.71 13.86
N GLY A 132 12.62 -19.23 15.01
CA GLY A 132 12.03 -19.55 16.31
C GLY A 132 10.62 -18.99 16.44
N HIS A 133 9.62 -19.86 16.36
CA HIS A 133 8.27 -19.56 16.81
C HIS A 133 8.26 -19.65 18.34
N LYS A 134 8.52 -18.52 19.03
CA LYS A 134 8.21 -18.44 20.46
C LYS A 134 6.70 -18.65 20.56
N GLY A 135 6.27 -19.85 20.96
CA GLY A 135 4.86 -20.19 21.14
C GLY A 135 4.13 -19.13 21.97
N HIS A 136 2.80 -19.17 21.95
CA HIS A 136 1.97 -18.25 22.73
C HIS A 136 2.54 -18.14 24.14
N LYS A 137 3.06 -16.95 24.49
CA LYS A 137 3.38 -16.65 25.88
C LYS A 137 2.06 -16.75 26.62
N GLY A 138 1.89 -17.83 27.39
CA GLY A 138 0.76 -17.97 28.30
C GLY A 138 0.75 -16.75 29.18
N GLY A 139 -0.18 -15.83 28.93
CA GLY A 139 -0.45 -14.75 29.85
C GLY A 139 -0.82 -15.42 31.16
N THR A 140 -0.03 -15.17 32.21
CA THR A 140 -0.43 -15.50 33.58
C THR A 140 -1.84 -14.98 33.78
N SER A 141 -2.79 -15.86 34.13
CA SER A 141 -4.17 -15.46 34.40
C SER A 141 -4.14 -14.30 35.38
N ASN A 142 -4.73 -13.17 35.01
CA ASN A 142 -4.88 -12.06 35.93
C ASN A 142 -5.69 -12.60 37.12
N ARG A 143 -5.06 -12.74 38.29
CA ARG A 143 -5.79 -13.05 39.52
C ARG A 143 -6.73 -11.87 39.73
N MET A 144 -8.04 -12.09 39.55
CA MET A 144 -9.04 -11.13 40.01
C MET A 144 -8.79 -10.90 41.50
N THR A 145 -8.42 -9.69 41.87
CA THR A 145 -8.40 -9.26 43.27
C THR A 145 -9.83 -9.39 43.80
N GLU A 146 -10.06 -10.32 44.71
CA GLU A 146 -11.32 -10.38 45.45
C GLU A 146 -11.55 -9.03 46.13
N ALA A 147 -12.76 -8.50 45.99
CA ALA A 147 -13.16 -7.24 46.58
C ALA A 147 -12.97 -7.30 48.11
N ASN A 148 -12.34 -6.28 48.68
CA ASN A 148 -12.21 -6.10 50.12
C ASN A 148 -13.61 -6.00 50.75
N SER A 149 -14.01 -7.03 51.51
CA SER A 149 -15.18 -6.98 52.40
C SER A 149 -14.84 -6.16 53.65
N GLY A 150 -14.76 -4.84 53.50
CA GLY A 150 -14.66 -3.91 54.62
C GLY A 150 -16.03 -3.68 55.24
N VAL A 151 -16.34 -4.40 56.31
CA VAL A 151 -17.49 -4.12 57.19
C VAL A 151 -17.19 -2.85 57.97
N ALA A 152 -18.09 -1.86 57.88
CA ALA A 152 -18.06 -0.66 58.70
C ALA A 152 -18.21 -1.01 60.19
N ARG A 153 -17.36 -0.42 61.02
CA ARG A 153 -17.63 -0.16 62.44
C ARG A 153 -17.62 1.35 62.64
#